data_AF-A0A386C861-F1
#
_entry.id   AF-A0A386C861-F1
#
_cell.length_a   1.000
_cell.length_b   1.000
_cell.length_c   1.000
_cell.angle_alpha   90.00
_cell.angle_beta   90.00
_cell.angle_gamma   90.00
#
_symmetry.space_group_name_H-M   'P 1'
#
loop_
_entity.id
_entity.type
_entity.pdbx_description
1 polymer ?
#
loop_
_entity_poly.entity_id
_entity_poly.type
_entity_poly.pdbx_seq_one_letter_code
_entity_poly.pdbx_strand_id
1 'polypeptide(L)' 'MVAEHGLSDAEYQTILKALSREPNLVELGIFSVMWSEHCSYKSSRVHLKKLPT' A
#
# COMPACT_ATOMS: atom_id res chain seq x y z
N MET A 1 -8.33 -7.84 12.82
CA MET A 1 -8.72 -6.40 12.82
C MET A 1 -7.72 -5.43 12.16
N VAL A 2 -6.43 -5.76 11.93
CA VAL A 2 -5.59 -5.06 10.91
C VAL A 2 -4.86 -6.08 10.02
N ALA A 3 -4.40 -7.18 10.64
CA ALA A 3 -3.79 -8.32 9.93
C ALA A 3 -4.72 -9.04 8.94
N GLU A 4 -6.05 -8.91 9.08
CA GLU A 4 -7.02 -9.54 8.18
C GLU A 4 -7.10 -8.85 6.81
N HIS A 5 -6.55 -7.64 6.70
CA HIS A 5 -6.41 -6.91 5.44
C HIS A 5 -5.03 -7.08 4.80
N GLY A 6 -4.16 -7.95 5.34
CA GLY A 6 -2.83 -8.20 4.78
C GLY A 6 -1.89 -6.99 4.74
N LEU A 7 -2.24 -5.91 5.45
CA LEU A 7 -1.43 -4.70 5.52
C LEU A 7 -0.33 -4.88 6.57
N SER A 8 0.92 -4.65 6.16
CA SER A 8 2.03 -4.59 7.10
C SER A 8 1.98 -3.31 7.94
N ASP A 9 2.56 -3.32 9.14
CA ASP A 9 2.59 -2.14 10.03
C ASP A 9 3.19 -0.90 9.33
N ALA A 10 4.20 -1.13 8.48
CA ALA A 10 4.79 -0.08 7.64
C ALA A 10 3.81 0.53 6.62
N GLU A 11 2.90 -0.28 6.06
CA GLU A 11 1.87 0.21 5.13
C GLU A 11 0.82 1.01 5.88
N TYR A 12 0.38 0.51 7.05
CA TYR A 12 -0.53 1.24 7.93
C TYR A 12 0.06 2.59 8.37
N GLN A 13 1.33 2.64 8.76
CA GLN A 13 2.04 3.89 9.07
C GLN A 13 2.12 4.84 7.87
N THR A 14 2.25 4.32 6.65
CA THR A 14 2.27 5.15 5.43
C THR A 14 0.88 5.71 5.14
N ILE A 15 -0.18 4.91 5.34
CA ILE A 15 -1.58 5.35 5.24
C ILE A 15 -1.84 6.45 6.28
N LEU A 16 -1.46 6.24 7.54
CA LEU A 16 -1.58 7.23 8.61
C LEU A 16 -0.86 8.54 8.26
N LYS A 17 0.38 8.47 7.75
CA LYS A 17 1.12 9.65 7.31
C LYS A 17 0.46 10.36 6.14
N ALA A 18 -0.09 9.62 5.18
CA ALA A 18 -0.75 10.18 4.00
C ALA A 18 -2.09 10.86 4.36
N LEU A 19 -2.85 10.28 5.30
CA LEU A 19 -4.16 10.79 5.71
C LEU A 19 -4.09 11.79 6.87
N SER A 20 -3.02 11.80 7.67
CA SER A 20 -2.90 12.57 8.92
C SER A 20 -4.05 12.37 9.91
N ARG A 21 -4.77 11.24 9.79
CA ARG A 21 -5.86 10.80 10.67
C ARG A 21 -5.94 9.29 10.69
N GLU A 22 -6.63 8.73 11.68
CA GLU A 22 -6.90 7.29 11.73
C GLU A 22 -7.85 6.87 10.60
N PRO A 23 -7.44 5.95 9.71
CA PRO A 23 -8.28 5.47 8.62
C PRO A 23 -9.39 4.55 9.15
N ASN A 24 -10.57 4.65 8.56
CA ASN A 24 -11.70 3.79 8.89
C ASN A 24 -11.53 2.39 8.23
N LEU A 25 -12.27 1.39 8.70
CA LEU A 25 -12.23 0.01 8.18
C LEU A 25 -12.44 -0.07 6.66
N VAL A 26 -13.34 0.77 6.12
CA VAL A 26 -13.60 0.85 4.67
C VAL A 26 -12.38 1.37 3.92
N GLU A 27 -11.72 2.40 4.45
CA GLU A 27 -10.52 2.99 3.85
C GLU A 27 -9.38 1.97 3.88
N LEU A 28 -9.18 1.27 5.00
CA LEU A 28 -8.20 0.19 5.14
C LEU A 28 -8.44 -0.94 4.12
N GLY A 29 -9.69 -1.32 3.88
CA GLY A 29 -10.04 -2.28 2.84
C GLY A 29 -9.67 -1.82 1.44
N ILE A 30 -9.91 -0.55 1.10
CA ILE A 30 -9.52 0.04 -0.19
C ILE A 30 -7.99 0.09 -0.34
N PHE A 31 -7.28 0.52 0.69
CA PHE A 31 -5.81 0.58 0.67
C PHE A 31 -5.17 -0.80 0.54
N SER A 32 -5.73 -1.82 1.20
CA SER A 32 -5.28 -3.21 1.10
C SER A 32 -5.28 -3.73 -0.34
N VAL A 33 -6.36 -3.48 -1.08
CA VAL A 33 -6.48 -3.90 -2.49
C VAL A 33 -5.57 -3.05 -3.38
N MET A 34 -5.51 -1.74 -3.15
CA MET A 34 -4.71 -0.82 -3.97
C MET A 34 -3.20 -1.07 -3.84
N TRP A 35 -2.73 -1.42 -2.65
CA TRP A 35 -1.30 -1.66 -2.39
C TRP A 35 -0.84 -3.10 -2.61
N SER A 36 -1.77 -3.99 -2.93
CA SER A 36 -1.44 -5.36 -3.31
C SER A 36 -0.46 -5.38 -4.48
N GLU A 37 0.39 -6.42 -4.50
CA GLU A 37 1.51 -6.59 -5.43
C GLU A 37 1.10 -6.45 -6.91
N HIS A 38 -0.16 -6.81 -7.21
CA HIS A 38 -0.76 -6.71 -8.53
C HIS A 38 -0.99 -5.25 -9.01
N CYS A 39 -1.23 -4.30 -8.10
CA CYS A 39 -1.45 -2.89 -8.44
C CYS A 39 -0.22 -1.99 -8.18
N SER A 40 0.61 -2.30 -7.18
CA SER A 40 1.73 -1.42 -6.81
C SER A 40 2.96 -1.57 -7.72
N TYR A 41 3.01 -2.64 -8.54
CA TYR A 41 4.18 -2.99 -9.35
C TYR A 41 5.49 -2.95 -8.52
N LYS A 42 5.44 -3.26 -7.22
CA LYS A 42 6.58 -3.09 -6.28
C LYS A 42 7.85 -3.77 -6.82
N SER A 43 7.71 -4.98 -7.36
CA SER A 43 8.81 -5.73 -7.97
C SER A 43 9.20 -5.20 -9.37
N SER A 44 8.22 -4.86 -10.21
CA SER A 44 8.47 -4.46 -11.60
C SER A 44 8.97 -3.01 -11.74
N ARG A 45 8.66 -2.10 -10.81
CA ARG A 45 9.13 -0.70 -10.81
C ARG A 45 10.65 -0.58 -10.74
N VAL A 46 11.32 -1.48 -10.01
CA VAL A 46 12.78 -1.50 -9.92
C VAL A 46 13.41 -1.84 -11.27
N HIS A 47 12.77 -2.73 -12.03
CA HIS A 47 13.22 -3.15 -13.35
C HIS A 47 12.91 -2.11 -14.42
N LEU A 48 11.72 -1.49 -14.38
CA LEU A 48 11.33 -0.39 -15.27
C LEU A 48 12.27 0.81 -15.15
N LYS A 49 12.80 1.12 -13.95
CA LYS A 49 13.78 2.20 -13.75
C LYS A 49 15.14 1.97 -14.43
N LYS A 50 15.47 0.73 -14.82
CA LYS A 50 16.73 0.39 -15.51
C LYS A 50 16.64 0.57 -17.03
N LEU A 51 15.46 0.82 -17.57
CA LEU A 51 15.30 1.10 -19.00
C LEU A 51 15.77 2.54 -19.27
N PRO A 52 16.60 2.76 -20.31
CA PRO A 52 16.95 4.11 -20.74
C PRO A 52 15.68 4.79 -21.25
N THR A 53 15.22 5.82 -20.54
CA THR A 53 14.12 6.71 -20.95
C THR A 53 14.67 8.10 -21.20
#